data_AF-A0A1V6DY09-F1
#
_entry.id   AF-A0A1V6DY09-F1
#
_cell.length_a   1.000
_cell.length_b   1.000
_cell.length_c   1.000
_cell.angle_alpha   90.00
_cell.angle_beta   90.00
_cell.angle_gamma   90.00
#
_symmetry.space_group_name_H-M   'P 1'
#
loop_
_entity.id
_entity.type
_entity.pdbx_description
1 polymer ?
#
loop_
_entity_poly.entity_id
_entity_poly.type
_entity_poly.pdbx_seq_one_letter_code
_entity_poly.pdbx_strand_id
1 'polypeptide(L)'
;MKNNRLAFYAVIISLVLVVILFLSFHFFFPIDLKNENGAVPIMIDERLSSDVVPERLPEFTASSLPSESDVFVDPMAIEASGVAIANPTSANCVAQGGDLHIQSRGDGSQFGLCYFEDNKACEEWALMNGDCPVGGRRTSGYDTEAQKYCAWLGGEVSAAVDVVCSLPDGRRCLAADLYQGYDCSAGTTQN
;
A
#
# COMPACT_ATOMS: atom_id res chain seq x y z
N MET A 1 -27.44 -42.85 -44.62
CA MET A 1 -27.41 -41.89 -43.49
C MET A 1 -26.52 -42.33 -42.30
N LYS A 2 -25.51 -43.22 -42.47
CA LYS A 2 -24.57 -43.59 -41.39
C LYS A 2 -23.24 -42.80 -41.44
N ASN A 3 -22.89 -42.22 -42.60
CA ASN A 3 -21.62 -41.52 -42.80
C ASN A 3 -21.56 -40.12 -42.15
N ASN A 4 -22.70 -39.46 -41.91
CA ASN A 4 -22.71 -38.13 -41.26
C ASN A 4 -22.44 -38.18 -39.75
N ARG A 5 -22.78 -39.28 -39.08
CA ARG A 5 -22.51 -39.40 -37.63
C ARG A 5 -21.03 -39.59 -37.35
N LEU A 6 -20.35 -40.42 -38.16
CA LEU A 6 -18.90 -40.58 -38.11
C LEU A 6 -18.16 -39.27 -38.42
N ALA A 7 -18.59 -38.53 -39.45
CA ALA A 7 -18.02 -37.23 -39.77
C ALA A 7 -18.23 -36.21 -38.63
N PHE A 8 -19.41 -36.21 -38.00
CA PHE A 8 -19.72 -35.33 -36.87
C PHE A 8 -18.86 -35.64 -35.64
N TYR A 9 -18.69 -36.92 -35.30
CA TYR A 9 -17.82 -37.32 -34.20
C TYR A 9 -16.35 -37.00 -34.49
N ALA A 10 -15.88 -37.17 -35.73
CA ALA A 10 -14.52 -36.81 -36.11
C ALA A 10 -14.26 -35.31 -35.91
N VAL A 11 -15.20 -34.43 -36.29
CA VAL A 11 -15.08 -32.99 -36.08
C VAL A 11 -15.06 -32.63 -34.60
N ILE A 12 -15.94 -33.23 -33.79
CA ILE A 12 -15.97 -32.97 -32.34
C ILE A 12 -14.66 -33.44 -31.68
N ILE A 13 -14.17 -34.63 -32.02
CA ILE A 13 -12.91 -35.16 -31.47
C ILE A 13 -11.74 -34.23 -31.84
N SER A 14 -11.68 -33.76 -33.09
CA SER A 14 -10.65 -32.81 -33.51
C SER A 14 -10.72 -31.49 -32.74
N LEU A 15 -11.92 -30.94 -32.51
CA LEU A 15 -12.09 -29.71 -31.72
C LEU A 15 -11.69 -29.90 -30.26
N VAL A 16 -12.08 -31.02 -29.64
CA VAL A 16 -11.71 -31.35 -28.26
C VAL A 16 -10.20 -31.51 -28.12
N LEU A 17 -9.53 -32.16 -29.07
CA LEU A 17 -8.07 -32.31 -29.06
C LEU A 17 -7.35 -30.97 -29.22
N VAL A 18 -7.84 -30.08 -30.09
CA VAL A 18 -7.27 -28.72 -30.24
C VAL A 18 -7.42 -27.90 -28.95
N VAL A 19 -8.57 -27.98 -28.28
CA VAL A 19 -8.80 -27.30 -26.98
C VAL A 19 -7.88 -27.87 -25.90
N ILE A 20 -7.74 -29.20 -25.81
CA ILE A 20 -6.85 -29.84 -24.83
C ILE A 20 -5.40 -29.43 -25.07
N LEU A 21 -4.94 -29.40 -26.33
CA LEU A 21 -3.59 -28.93 -26.66
C LEU A 21 -3.41 -27.45 -26.28
N PHE A 22 -4.38 -26.58 -26.60
CA PHE A 22 -4.30 -25.15 -26.28
C PHE A 22 -4.26 -24.86 -24.78
N LEU A 23 -5.07 -25.59 -23.99
CA LEU A 23 -5.06 -25.53 -22.52
C LEU A 23 -3.75 -26.07 -21.95
N SER A 24 -3.18 -27.10 -22.56
CA SER A 24 -1.89 -27.66 -22.14
C SER A 24 -0.72 -26.70 -22.45
N PHE A 25 -0.80 -25.95 -23.55
CA PHE A 25 0.19 -24.92 -23.90
C PHE A 25 0.09 -23.66 -23.01
N HIS A 26 -1.10 -23.28 -22.53
CA HIS A 26 -1.25 -22.16 -21.58
C HIS A 26 -0.79 -22.50 -20.14
N PHE A 27 -0.67 -23.78 -19.79
CA PHE A 27 -0.11 -24.19 -18.50
C PHE A 27 1.44 -24.22 -18.47
N PHE A 28 2.12 -24.07 -19.61
CA PHE A 28 3.58 -24.21 -19.70
C PHE A 28 4.36 -22.90 -19.92
N PHE A 29 3.68 -21.76 -20.11
CA PHE A 29 4.33 -20.45 -20.16
C PHE A 29 3.97 -19.63 -18.92
N PRO A 30 4.73 -19.69 -17.82
CA PRO A 30 4.77 -18.57 -16.92
C PRO A 30 5.45 -17.42 -17.68
N ILE A 31 4.65 -16.45 -18.13
CA ILE A 31 5.19 -15.15 -18.52
C ILE A 31 5.62 -14.47 -17.20
N ASP A 32 6.86 -14.71 -16.81
CA ASP A 32 7.53 -13.99 -15.74
C ASP A 32 7.98 -12.64 -16.33
N LEU A 33 7.06 -11.67 -16.35
CA LEU A 33 7.42 -10.26 -16.53
C LEU A 33 8.00 -9.75 -15.21
N LYS A 34 9.23 -10.17 -14.93
CA LYS A 34 10.09 -9.49 -13.95
C LYS A 34 10.38 -8.10 -14.51
N ASN A 35 9.69 -7.12 -13.96
CA ASN A 35 9.84 -5.71 -14.25
C ASN A 35 11.28 -5.25 -13.98
N GLU A 36 11.97 -4.81 -15.03
CA GLU A 36 13.30 -4.21 -15.01
C GLU A 36 13.25 -2.74 -14.56
N ASN A 37 12.90 -2.52 -13.29
CA ASN A 37 12.98 -1.20 -12.68
C ASN A 37 14.29 -1.03 -11.89
N GLY A 38 15.23 -0.34 -12.53
CA GLY A 38 15.98 0.78 -11.95
C GLY A 38 16.53 0.61 -10.53
N ALA A 39 17.63 -0.13 -10.40
CA ALA A 39 18.54 0.05 -9.28
C ALA A 39 19.42 1.28 -9.54
N VAL A 40 19.04 2.42 -8.97
CA VAL A 40 20.00 3.50 -8.70
C VAL A 40 20.92 3.00 -7.57
N PRO A 41 22.25 2.98 -7.75
CA PRO A 41 23.15 2.63 -6.66
C PRO A 41 23.09 3.74 -5.60
N ILE A 42 22.51 3.44 -4.45
CA ILE A 42 22.72 4.22 -3.23
C ILE A 42 24.17 3.98 -2.84
N MET A 43 25.03 4.95 -3.14
CA MET A 43 26.40 5.03 -2.62
C MET A 43 26.28 5.20 -1.11
N ILE A 44 26.43 4.10 -0.38
CA ILE A 44 26.59 4.12 1.07
C ILE A 44 27.99 4.67 1.30
N ASP A 45 28.10 5.88 1.84
CA ASP A 45 29.36 6.47 2.26
C ASP A 45 29.88 5.68 3.46
N GLU A 46 30.77 4.73 3.18
CA GLU A 46 31.56 3.99 4.16
C GLU A 46 32.70 4.88 4.68
N ARG A 47 32.34 6.03 5.26
CA ARG A 47 33.29 6.94 5.92
C ARG A 47 32.66 7.75 7.04
N LEU A 48 32.21 7.04 8.07
CA LEU A 48 32.19 7.61 9.42
C LEU A 48 32.75 6.63 10.44
N SER A 49 33.98 6.18 10.15
CA SER A 49 34.90 5.72 11.18
C SER A 49 35.30 6.91 12.04
N SER A 50 35.25 6.69 13.35
CA SER A 50 36.10 7.29 14.39
C SER A 50 36.17 8.82 14.42
N ASP A 51 35.47 9.43 15.37
CA ASP A 51 36.03 10.38 16.34
C ASP A 51 34.96 11.37 16.82
N VAL A 52 34.18 10.97 17.84
CA VAL A 52 33.59 11.95 18.77
C VAL A 52 33.78 11.44 20.18
N VAL A 53 34.76 12.05 20.85
CA VAL A 53 35.05 11.98 22.28
C VAL A 53 33.88 12.58 23.06
N PRO A 54 33.51 12.07 24.25
CA PRO A 54 32.49 12.68 25.08
C PRO A 54 33.09 13.86 25.85
N GLU A 55 32.82 15.08 25.42
CA GLU A 55 33.20 16.27 26.20
C GLU A 55 32.12 16.58 27.25
N ARG A 56 32.49 16.27 28.50
CA ARG A 56 32.04 16.81 29.79
C ARG A 56 31.08 18.01 29.73
N LEU A 57 29.86 17.82 30.24
CA LEU A 57 28.86 18.88 30.50
C LEU A 57 29.41 19.98 31.43
N PRO A 58 29.28 21.27 31.09
CA PRO A 58 29.60 22.35 32.02
C PRO A 58 28.48 22.54 33.06
N GLU A 59 28.87 22.78 34.31
CA GLU A 59 27.97 23.12 35.41
C GLU A 59 27.39 24.53 35.18
N PHE A 60 26.09 24.62 34.92
CA PHE A 60 25.35 25.87 34.87
C PHE A 60 25.17 26.43 36.28
N THR A 61 25.91 27.47 36.62
CA THR A 61 25.66 28.26 37.83
C THR A 61 24.70 29.41 37.52
N ALA A 62 23.78 29.68 38.44
CA ALA A 62 22.64 30.59 38.28
C ALA A 62 22.99 32.10 38.20
N SER A 63 24.25 32.46 37.93
CA SER A 63 24.71 33.85 37.96
C SER A 63 24.87 34.48 36.56
N SER A 64 24.60 33.74 35.49
CA SER A 64 24.69 34.22 34.10
C SER A 64 23.35 34.13 33.38
N LEU A 65 22.34 34.83 33.91
CA LEU A 65 21.13 35.12 33.14
C LEU A 65 21.43 36.36 32.28
N PRO A 66 21.40 36.26 30.93
CA PRO A 66 21.58 37.42 30.08
C PRO A 66 20.40 38.38 30.22
N SER A 67 20.69 39.69 30.20
CA SER A 67 19.68 40.74 30.11
C SER A 67 18.91 40.62 28.79
N GLU A 68 17.60 40.95 28.83
CA GLU A 68 16.63 40.79 27.72
C GLU A 68 17.03 41.49 26.40
N SER A 69 18.09 42.29 26.39
CA SER A 69 18.60 43.00 25.20
C SER A 69 19.53 42.18 24.30
N ASP A 70 20.04 41.02 24.73
CA ASP A 70 21.11 40.30 24.04
C ASP A 70 20.69 38.91 23.51
N VAL A 71 19.40 38.68 23.28
CA VAL A 71 18.95 37.52 22.49
C VAL A 71 19.06 37.85 21.01
N PHE A 72 20.29 37.83 20.50
CA PHE A 72 20.52 37.69 19.06
C PHE A 72 20.21 36.24 18.71
N VAL A 73 18.96 35.97 18.32
CA VAL A 73 18.61 34.70 17.67
C VAL A 73 19.39 34.69 16.36
N ASP A 74 20.48 33.92 16.32
CA ASP A 74 21.17 33.64 15.07
C ASP A 74 20.17 32.91 14.15
N PRO A 75 19.69 33.54 13.05
CA PRO A 75 18.67 32.95 12.20
C PRO A 75 19.16 31.69 11.47
N MET A 76 20.44 31.30 11.63
CA MET A 76 21.02 30.11 11.03
C MET A 76 21.12 28.91 11.98
N ALA A 77 20.82 29.06 13.28
CA ALA A 77 20.89 27.96 14.25
C ALA A 77 19.65 27.04 14.27
N ILE A 78 18.61 27.32 13.47
CA ILE A 78 17.42 26.45 13.32
C ILE A 78 17.60 25.39 12.21
N GLU A 79 18.69 25.46 11.44
CA GLU A 79 18.90 24.61 10.24
C GLU A 79 19.92 23.48 10.47
N ALA A 80 20.12 22.99 11.71
CA ALA A 80 21.02 21.84 11.96
C ALA A 80 20.48 20.80 12.96
N SER A 81 19.28 21.01 13.51
CA SER A 81 18.48 19.93 14.09
C SER A 81 17.09 19.98 13.47
N GLY A 82 17.01 19.67 12.18
CA GLY A 82 15.74 19.44 11.51
C GLY A 82 15.07 18.22 12.16
N VAL A 83 14.32 18.45 13.23
CA VAL A 83 13.46 17.44 13.82
C VAL A 83 12.38 17.15 12.78
N ALA A 84 12.62 16.16 11.93
CA ALA A 84 11.60 15.62 11.06
C ALA A 84 10.51 15.05 11.97
N ILE A 85 9.36 15.72 12.03
CA ILE A 85 8.19 15.20 12.75
C ILE A 85 7.72 13.99 11.96
N ALA A 86 7.84 12.80 12.55
CA ALA A 86 7.33 11.58 11.94
C ALA A 86 5.82 11.70 11.70
N ASN A 87 5.34 11.18 10.57
CA ASN A 87 3.89 11.09 10.33
C ASN A 87 3.25 10.18 11.41
N PRO A 88 2.26 10.67 12.18
CA PRO A 88 1.65 9.91 13.27
C PRO A 88 1.10 8.53 12.86
N THR A 89 0.49 8.41 11.68
CA THR A 89 -0.05 7.11 11.21
C THR A 89 1.05 6.14 10.83
N SER A 90 2.11 6.66 10.20
CA SER A 90 3.28 5.90 9.82
C SER A 90 4.02 5.36 11.06
N ALA A 91 4.17 6.21 12.08
CA ALA A 91 4.71 5.80 13.37
C ALA A 91 3.82 4.76 14.07
N ASN A 92 2.48 4.93 14.01
CA ASN A 92 1.54 3.95 14.54
C ASN A 92 1.66 2.59 13.84
N CYS A 93 1.78 2.55 12.51
CA CYS A 93 1.98 1.30 11.78
C CYS A 93 3.18 0.49 12.31
N VAL A 94 4.35 1.14 12.42
CA VAL A 94 5.56 0.51 12.94
C VAL A 94 5.39 0.10 14.41
N ALA A 95 4.73 0.93 15.22
CA ALA A 95 4.44 0.60 16.62
C ALA A 95 3.52 -0.62 16.79
N GLN A 96 2.62 -0.88 15.83
CA GLN A 96 1.78 -2.08 15.79
C GLN A 96 2.51 -3.31 15.22
N GLY A 97 3.81 -3.19 14.90
CA GLY A 97 4.63 -4.27 14.37
C GLY A 97 4.43 -4.53 12.88
N GLY A 98 3.93 -3.54 12.13
CA GLY A 98 3.79 -3.63 10.68
C GLY A 98 4.91 -2.92 9.92
N ASP A 99 5.05 -3.27 8.64
CA ASP A 99 5.97 -2.65 7.69
C ASP A 99 5.21 -1.63 6.83
N LEU A 100 5.62 -0.36 6.88
CA LEU A 100 4.97 0.71 6.13
C LEU A 100 5.49 0.80 4.69
N HIS A 101 4.57 0.83 3.74
CA HIS A 101 4.84 1.08 2.32
C HIS A 101 3.91 2.16 1.78
N ILE A 102 4.47 3.14 1.08
CA ILE A 102 3.68 4.15 0.39
C ILE A 102 3.31 3.61 -1.00
N GLN A 103 2.03 3.70 -1.35
CA GLN A 103 1.52 3.29 -2.66
C GLN A 103 0.73 4.42 -3.31
N SER A 104 0.64 4.37 -4.64
CA SER A 104 -0.19 5.29 -5.42
C SER A 104 -1.52 4.64 -5.76
N ARG A 105 -2.59 5.42 -5.63
CA ARG A 105 -3.95 5.05 -5.98
C ARG A 105 -4.21 5.32 -7.48
N GLY A 106 -5.39 4.95 -7.99
CA GLY A 106 -5.71 5.08 -9.42
C GLY A 106 -5.68 6.52 -9.94
N ASP A 107 -5.98 7.49 -9.07
CA ASP A 107 -5.90 8.93 -9.35
C ASP A 107 -4.50 9.54 -9.14
N GLY A 108 -3.50 8.72 -8.80
CA GLY A 108 -2.13 9.16 -8.51
C GLY A 108 -1.92 9.75 -7.12
N SER A 109 -2.95 9.83 -6.28
CA SER A 109 -2.79 10.17 -4.86
C SER A 109 -2.03 9.08 -4.13
N GLN A 110 -1.29 9.43 -3.08
CA GLN A 110 -0.53 8.46 -2.28
C GLN A 110 -1.28 8.08 -1.00
N PHE A 111 -1.13 6.83 -0.58
CA PHE A 111 -1.63 6.31 0.68
C PHE A 111 -0.60 5.36 1.32
N GLY A 112 -0.57 5.30 2.64
CA GLY A 112 0.29 4.39 3.38
C GLY A 112 -0.41 3.04 3.61
N LEU A 113 0.29 1.95 3.33
CA LEU A 113 -0.14 0.60 3.66
C LEU A 113 0.79 0.00 4.71
N CYS A 114 0.18 -0.41 5.82
CA CYS A 114 0.81 -1.14 6.88
C CYS A 114 0.66 -2.64 6.62
N TYR A 115 1.75 -3.30 6.24
CA TYR A 115 1.80 -4.74 6.02
C TYR A 115 2.11 -5.48 7.30
N PHE A 116 1.50 -6.64 7.46
CA PHE A 116 1.72 -7.56 8.57
C PHE A 116 2.03 -8.96 8.02
N GLU A 117 2.37 -9.88 8.92
CA GLU A 117 2.53 -11.30 8.60
C GLU A 117 1.28 -11.89 7.91
N ASP A 118 1.43 -13.07 7.30
CA ASP A 118 0.33 -13.79 6.61
C ASP A 118 -0.33 -13.01 5.45
N ASN A 119 0.39 -12.11 4.79
CA ASN A 119 -0.13 -11.25 3.71
C ASN A 119 -1.36 -10.45 4.16
N LYS A 120 -1.32 -9.95 5.39
CA LYS A 120 -2.33 -9.06 5.93
C LYS A 120 -1.86 -7.61 5.78
N ALA A 121 -2.80 -6.70 5.57
CA ALA A 121 -2.48 -5.28 5.54
C ALA A 121 -3.69 -4.42 5.94
N CYS A 122 -3.40 -3.17 6.30
CA CYS A 122 -4.36 -2.09 6.52
C CYS A 122 -3.82 -0.80 5.93
N GLU A 123 -4.70 0.08 5.48
CA GLU A 123 -4.33 1.48 5.22
C GLU A 123 -3.99 2.15 6.57
N GLU A 124 -2.96 3.01 6.60
CA GLU A 124 -2.35 3.49 7.85
C GLU A 124 -3.30 4.34 8.71
N TRP A 125 -4.18 5.14 8.11
CA TRP A 125 -5.22 5.90 8.81
C TRP A 125 -6.33 4.98 9.31
N ALA A 126 -6.77 4.03 8.48
CA ALA A 126 -7.77 3.04 8.87
C ALA A 126 -7.29 2.18 10.05
N LEU A 127 -6.01 1.81 10.09
CA LEU A 127 -5.39 1.12 11.24
C LEU A 127 -5.40 2.01 12.48
N MET A 128 -4.99 3.27 12.35
CA MET A 128 -4.91 4.20 13.50
C MET A 128 -6.28 4.51 14.09
N ASN A 129 -7.31 4.63 13.24
CA ASN A 129 -8.69 4.91 13.67
C ASN A 129 -9.42 3.66 14.21
N GLY A 130 -8.86 2.46 14.00
CA GLY A 130 -9.48 1.19 14.39
C GLY A 130 -10.52 0.67 13.38
N ASP A 131 -10.67 1.33 12.23
CA ASP A 131 -11.49 0.87 11.10
C ASP A 131 -10.94 -0.44 10.50
N CYS A 132 -9.62 -0.59 10.54
CA CYS A 132 -8.91 -1.80 10.16
C CYS A 132 -8.20 -2.40 11.39
N PRO A 133 -8.38 -3.70 11.70
CA PRO A 133 -7.89 -4.30 12.92
C PRO A 133 -6.36 -4.36 12.99
N VAL A 134 -5.80 -4.26 14.21
CA VAL A 134 -4.39 -4.54 14.49
C VAL A 134 -4.03 -5.95 14.01
N GLY A 135 -2.88 -6.06 13.32
CA GLY A 135 -2.46 -7.29 12.65
C GLY A 135 -3.03 -7.45 11.23
N GLY A 136 -3.79 -6.48 10.72
CA GLY A 136 -4.20 -6.41 9.33
C GLY A 136 -5.38 -7.30 8.94
N ARG A 137 -5.92 -7.05 7.75
CA ARG A 137 -6.90 -7.93 7.08
C ARG A 137 -6.22 -8.70 5.96
N ARG A 138 -6.61 -9.95 5.76
CA ARG A 138 -6.16 -10.75 4.61
C ARG A 138 -6.83 -10.22 3.35
N THR A 139 -6.02 -9.84 2.36
CA THR A 139 -6.52 -9.33 1.06
C THR A 139 -6.17 -10.24 -0.12
N SER A 140 -5.61 -11.42 0.15
CA SER A 140 -5.29 -12.43 -0.89
C SER A 140 -6.51 -13.02 -1.60
N GLY A 141 -7.72 -12.80 -1.08
CA GLY A 141 -8.98 -13.24 -1.71
C GLY A 141 -9.61 -12.22 -2.68
N TYR A 142 -8.93 -11.12 -2.97
CA TYR A 142 -9.42 -10.07 -3.88
C TYR A 142 -8.66 -10.08 -5.20
N ASP A 143 -9.39 -9.94 -6.29
CA ASP A 143 -8.88 -10.03 -7.66
C ASP A 143 -8.32 -8.69 -8.18
N THR A 144 -8.75 -7.57 -7.60
CA THR A 144 -8.38 -6.22 -8.08
C THR A 144 -7.85 -5.32 -6.97
N GLU A 145 -6.99 -4.36 -7.32
CA GLU A 145 -6.50 -3.36 -6.36
C GLU A 145 -7.63 -2.52 -5.75
N ALA A 146 -8.68 -2.24 -6.52
CA ALA A 146 -9.86 -1.55 -6.01
C ALA A 146 -10.57 -2.33 -4.89
N GLN A 147 -10.70 -3.66 -5.05
CA GLN A 147 -11.26 -4.53 -4.00
C GLN A 147 -10.35 -4.56 -2.76
N LYS A 148 -9.04 -4.72 -2.96
CA LYS A 148 -8.06 -4.70 -1.87
C LYS A 148 -8.07 -3.37 -1.13
N TYR A 149 -8.13 -2.25 -1.85
CA TYR A 149 -8.17 -0.91 -1.28
C TYR A 149 -9.39 -0.70 -0.39
N CYS A 150 -10.57 -1.12 -0.84
CA CYS A 150 -11.77 -1.12 0.00
C CYS A 150 -11.53 -1.90 1.32
N ALA A 151 -10.94 -3.10 1.23
CA ALA A 151 -10.68 -3.93 2.40
C ALA A 151 -9.61 -3.34 3.34
N TRP A 152 -8.57 -2.71 2.79
CA TRP A 152 -7.52 -2.02 3.55
C TRP A 152 -8.05 -0.80 4.31
N LEU A 153 -9.07 -0.13 3.78
CA LEU A 153 -9.82 0.93 4.48
C LEU A 153 -10.78 0.39 5.56
N GLY A 154 -10.80 -0.93 5.81
CA GLY A 154 -11.72 -1.56 6.75
C GLY A 154 -13.10 -1.88 6.15
N GLY A 155 -13.34 -1.56 4.88
CA GLY A 155 -14.62 -1.77 4.22
C GLY A 155 -14.94 -3.24 3.89
N GLU A 156 -16.19 -3.50 3.52
CA GLU A 156 -16.65 -4.78 2.99
C GLU A 156 -16.92 -4.70 1.49
N VAL A 157 -16.42 -5.71 0.76
CA VAL A 157 -16.53 -5.82 -0.70
C VAL A 157 -17.66 -6.79 -1.04
N SER A 158 -18.59 -6.38 -1.89
CA SER A 158 -19.67 -7.26 -2.37
C SER A 158 -19.17 -8.30 -3.38
N ALA A 159 -19.72 -9.51 -3.34
CA ALA A 159 -19.54 -10.53 -4.37
C ALA A 159 -20.55 -10.35 -5.52
N ALA A 160 -20.48 -9.21 -6.22
CA ALA A 160 -21.38 -8.84 -7.32
C ALA A 160 -20.57 -8.40 -8.55
N VAL A 161 -21.23 -8.34 -9.72
CA VAL A 161 -20.65 -7.81 -10.96
C VAL A 161 -20.22 -6.35 -10.76
N ASP A 162 -21.11 -5.56 -10.17
CA ASP A 162 -20.81 -4.21 -9.71
C ASP A 162 -20.23 -4.32 -8.30
N VAL A 163 -18.89 -4.36 -8.22
CA VAL A 163 -18.17 -4.48 -6.95
C VAL A 163 -18.41 -3.23 -6.11
N VAL A 164 -19.32 -3.32 -5.15
CA VAL A 164 -19.62 -2.25 -4.18
C VAL A 164 -18.71 -2.40 -2.96
N CYS A 165 -18.08 -1.29 -2.58
CA CYS A 165 -17.41 -1.11 -1.30
C CYS A 165 -18.38 -0.51 -0.28
N SER A 166 -18.47 -1.11 0.91
CA SER A 166 -19.21 -0.57 2.06
C SER A 166 -18.23 -0.19 3.15
N LEU A 167 -18.05 1.10 3.42
CA LEU A 167 -17.06 1.60 4.38
C LEU A 167 -17.60 1.57 5.84
N PRO A 168 -16.72 1.56 6.85
CA PRO A 168 -17.12 1.57 8.26
C PRO A 168 -17.98 2.78 8.68
N ASP A 169 -17.80 3.91 8.00
CA ASP A 169 -18.59 5.14 8.21
C ASP A 169 -20.01 5.10 7.58
N GLY A 170 -20.37 3.99 6.93
CA GLY A 170 -21.66 3.78 6.29
C GLY A 170 -21.75 4.25 4.84
N ARG A 171 -20.70 4.89 4.29
CA ARG A 171 -20.66 5.24 2.85
C ARG A 171 -20.56 4.00 1.98
N ARG A 172 -21.15 4.08 0.78
CA ARG A 172 -21.19 2.98 -0.19
C ARG A 172 -20.99 3.53 -1.60
N CYS A 173 -20.15 2.87 -2.39
CA CYS A 173 -19.79 3.27 -3.74
C CYS A 173 -19.19 2.09 -4.49
N LEU A 174 -19.01 2.20 -5.80
CA LEU A 174 -18.22 1.22 -6.53
C LEU A 174 -16.77 1.25 -6.03
N ALA A 175 -16.18 0.07 -5.80
CA ALA A 175 -14.80 -0.04 -5.37
C ALA A 175 -13.84 0.61 -6.39
N ALA A 176 -14.15 0.49 -7.69
CA ALA A 176 -13.41 1.16 -8.75
C ALA A 176 -13.45 2.68 -8.60
N ASP A 177 -14.63 3.25 -8.31
CA ASP A 177 -14.79 4.69 -8.16
C ASP A 177 -14.00 5.21 -6.94
N LEU A 178 -14.09 4.50 -5.82
CA LEU A 178 -13.31 4.78 -4.61
C LEU A 178 -11.80 4.77 -4.88
N TYR A 179 -11.32 3.77 -5.64
CA TYR A 179 -9.91 3.67 -6.01
C TYR A 179 -9.47 4.76 -7.00
N GLN A 180 -10.40 5.33 -7.78
CA GLN A 180 -10.12 6.49 -8.63
C GLN A 180 -10.32 7.82 -7.90
N GLY A 181 -10.49 7.80 -6.57
CA GLY A 181 -10.63 9.00 -5.75
C GLY A 181 -11.96 9.73 -5.90
N TYR A 182 -12.97 9.11 -6.53
CA TYR A 182 -14.31 9.68 -6.55
C TYR A 182 -14.96 9.57 -5.17
N ASP A 183 -15.76 10.58 -4.82
CA ASP A 183 -16.40 10.64 -3.51
C ASP A 183 -17.59 9.68 -3.39
N CYS A 184 -17.56 8.85 -2.35
CA CYS A 184 -18.63 7.92 -1.98
C CYS A 184 -19.85 8.58 -1.31
N SER A 185 -19.87 9.91 -1.22
CA SER A 185 -21.06 10.70 -0.86
C SER A 185 -22.06 10.84 -2.00
N ALA A 186 -21.59 10.74 -3.25
CA ALA A 186 -22.47 10.64 -4.40
C ALA A 186 -22.93 9.19 -4.49
N GLY A 187 -24.09 8.88 -3.90
CA GLY A 187 -24.75 7.60 -4.12
C GLY A 187 -25.05 7.42 -5.60
N THR A 188 -24.09 6.94 -6.38
CA THR A 188 -24.30 6.43 -7.72
C THR A 188 -24.99 5.08 -7.58
N THR A 189 -26.32 5.12 -7.43
CA THR A 189 -27.15 4.10 -8.05
C THR A 189 -26.80 4.11 -9.54
N GLN A 190 -25.88 3.25 -9.95
CA GLN A 190 -25.72 2.94 -11.37
C GLN A 190 -26.98 2.18 -11.79
N ASN A 191 -27.76 2.80 -12.68
CA ASN A 191 -28.91 2.21 -13.35
C ASN A 191 -28.46 1.23 -14.43
#